data_AF-A0AAV1Y942-F1
#
_entry.id   AF-A0AAV1Y942-F1
#
_cell.length_a   1.000
_cell.length_b   1.000
_cell.length_c   1.000
_cell.angle_alpha   90.00
_cell.angle_beta   90.00
_cell.angle_gamma   90.00
#
_symmetry.space_group_name_H-M   'P 1'
#
loop_
_entity.id
_entity.type
_entity.pdbx_description
1 polymer ?
#
loop_
_entity_poly.entity_id
_entity_poly.type
_entity_poly.pdbx_seq_one_letter_code
_entity_poly.pdbx_strand_id
1 'polypeptide(L)'
;MSGFSFFSNPNAVFRSFSSFKFGPPVPPKELLIAPYLDKEVLVLLTDDRKVYGCLCCFDEHGNLVLEGARERIIVGDLYCDVPLGLFLIRGETSVLIGELKLGEEELPQHMLCVSEEEIKKAQKVEKEAKYLKSGIVKEMGFLDLD
;
A
#
# COMPACT_ATOMS: atom_id res chain seq x y z
N MET A 1 37.76 -31.83 48.57
CA MET A 1 37.73 -32.56 47.29
C MET A 1 36.33 -33.15 47.10
N SER A 2 35.51 -32.54 46.25
CA SER A 2 34.38 -33.19 45.58
C SER A 2 33.87 -32.24 44.49
N GLY A 3 34.35 -32.48 43.27
CA GLY A 3 33.94 -31.72 42.08
C GLY A 3 32.54 -32.16 41.64
N PHE A 4 31.67 -31.20 41.38
CA PHE A 4 30.40 -31.40 40.70
C PHE A 4 30.64 -31.38 39.19
N SER A 5 30.47 -32.53 38.55
CA SER A 5 30.47 -32.67 37.09
C SER A 5 29.11 -32.28 36.52
N PHE A 6 29.03 -31.13 35.85
CA PHE A 6 27.90 -30.78 34.98
C PHE A 6 28.04 -31.53 33.65
N PHE A 7 27.33 -32.65 33.51
CA PHE A 7 27.01 -33.20 32.19
C PHE A 7 25.82 -32.43 31.63
N SER A 8 26.09 -31.48 30.73
CA SER A 8 25.07 -30.77 29.95
C SER A 8 24.40 -31.74 28.98
N ASN A 9 23.12 -32.02 29.20
CA ASN A 9 22.29 -32.85 28.34
C ASN A 9 21.84 -32.05 27.09
N PRO A 10 22.24 -32.41 25.86
CA PRO A 10 21.92 -31.66 24.64
C PRO A 10 20.42 -31.67 24.28
N ASN A 11 19.62 -32.51 24.91
CA ASN A 11 18.17 -32.61 24.66
C ASN A 11 17.33 -31.53 25.37
N ALA A 12 17.93 -30.69 26.23
CA ALA A 12 17.20 -29.64 26.95
C ALA A 12 16.87 -28.42 26.08
N VAL A 13 17.69 -28.14 25.06
CA VAL A 13 17.48 -26.98 24.15
C VAL A 13 16.33 -27.26 23.17
N PHE A 14 16.13 -28.51 22.77
CA PHE A 14 15.14 -28.89 21.76
C PHE A 14 13.68 -28.84 22.26
N ARG A 15 13.46 -28.80 23.58
CA ARG A 15 12.11 -28.74 24.17
C ARG A 15 11.59 -27.31 24.38
N SER A 16 12.42 -26.28 24.23
CA SER A 16 12.00 -24.89 24.46
C SER A 16 11.42 -24.20 23.22
N PHE A 17 11.58 -24.77 22.02
CA PHE A 17 11.07 -24.18 20.77
C PHE A 17 9.68 -24.71 20.37
N SER A 18 9.16 -25.75 21.04
CA SER A 18 7.85 -26.34 20.73
C SER A 18 6.65 -25.51 21.22
N SER A 19 6.87 -24.38 21.88
CA SER A 19 5.78 -23.50 22.36
C SER A 19 5.63 -22.19 21.57
N PHE A 20 6.47 -21.94 20.56
CA PHE A 20 6.21 -20.88 19.59
C PHE A 20 5.05 -21.33 18.70
N LYS A 21 3.83 -21.03 19.16
CA LYS A 21 2.66 -21.06 18.30
C LYS A 21 2.86 -19.97 17.25
N PHE A 22 3.33 -20.35 16.06
CA PHE A 22 3.10 -19.53 14.88
C PHE A 22 1.62 -19.17 14.89
N GLY A 23 1.31 -17.89 14.69
CA GLY A 23 -0.07 -17.45 14.51
C GLY A 23 -0.75 -18.27 13.40
N PRO A 24 -2.08 -18.16 13.25
CA PRO A 24 -2.75 -18.81 12.12
C PRO A 24 -1.98 -18.47 10.83
N PRO A 25 -1.78 -19.46 9.93
CA PRO A 25 -1.06 -19.23 8.69
C PRO A 25 -1.69 -18.04 7.97
N VAL A 26 -0.85 -17.10 7.49
CA VAL A 26 -1.33 -15.97 6.71
C VAL A 26 -2.05 -16.53 5.49
N PRO A 27 -3.30 -16.11 5.22
CA PRO A 27 -4.04 -16.61 4.08
C PRO A 27 -3.30 -16.26 2.78
N PRO A 28 -3.40 -17.11 1.75
CA PRO A 28 -2.92 -16.79 0.42
C PRO A 28 -3.53 -15.46 -0.07
N LYS A 29 -2.76 -14.63 -0.79
CA LYS A 29 -3.19 -13.29 -1.24
C LYS A 29 -4.43 -13.37 -2.13
N GLU A 30 -4.56 -14.42 -2.93
CA GLU A 30 -5.68 -14.72 -3.81
C GLU A 30 -6.98 -14.77 -3.02
N LEU A 31 -6.96 -15.35 -1.82
CA LEU A 31 -8.14 -15.44 -0.97
C LEU A 31 -8.56 -14.07 -0.42
N LEU A 32 -7.60 -13.15 -0.27
CA LEU A 32 -7.87 -11.78 0.14
C LEU A 32 -8.38 -10.91 -1.02
N ILE A 33 -7.96 -11.20 -2.26
CA ILE A 33 -8.31 -10.42 -3.45
C ILE A 33 -9.62 -10.91 -4.10
N ALA A 34 -9.88 -12.22 -4.08
CA ALA A 34 -11.05 -12.84 -4.70
C ALA A 34 -12.41 -12.19 -4.36
N PRO A 35 -12.66 -11.70 -3.13
CA PRO A 35 -13.92 -11.04 -2.79
C PRO A 35 -14.19 -9.72 -3.55
N TYR A 36 -13.17 -9.16 -4.20
CA TYR A 36 -13.25 -7.90 -4.94
C TYR A 36 -13.45 -8.09 -6.44
N LEU A 37 -13.47 -9.33 -6.95
CA LEU A 37 -13.68 -9.61 -8.36
C LEU A 37 -15.02 -9.03 -8.84
N ASP A 38 -15.03 -8.43 -10.02
CA ASP A 38 -16.18 -7.76 -10.65
C ASP A 38 -16.75 -6.59 -9.83
N LYS A 39 -15.94 -6.00 -8.95
CA LYS A 39 -16.30 -4.81 -8.16
C LYS A 39 -15.42 -3.63 -8.51
N GLU A 40 -15.98 -2.44 -8.35
CA GLU A 40 -15.20 -1.21 -8.27
C GLU A 40 -14.31 -1.26 -7.03
N VAL A 41 -13.02 -1.02 -7.24
CA VAL A 41 -12.02 -1.02 -6.17
C VAL A 41 -11.16 0.23 -6.24
N LEU A 42 -10.70 0.67 -5.08
CA LEU A 42 -9.59 1.60 -4.93
C LEU A 42 -8.32 0.81 -4.58
N VAL A 43 -7.27 1.03 -5.35
CA VAL A 43 -5.94 0.45 -5.14
C VAL A 43 -4.95 1.57 -4.82
N LEU A 44 -4.29 1.45 -3.67
CA LEU A 44 -3.15 2.28 -3.30
C LEU A 44 -1.87 1.58 -3.72
N LEU A 45 -1.08 2.25 -4.55
CA LEU A 45 0.22 1.76 -5.02
C LEU A 45 1.36 2.22 -4.10
N THR A 46 2.52 1.56 -4.21
CA THR A 46 3.74 1.86 -3.43
C THR A 46 4.33 3.24 -3.73
N ASP A 47 3.95 3.87 -4.84
CA ASP A 47 4.32 5.22 -5.22
C ASP A 47 3.28 6.29 -4.82
N ASP A 48 2.42 5.96 -3.84
CA ASP A 48 1.33 6.80 -3.31
C ASP A 48 0.24 7.14 -4.34
N ARG A 49 0.22 6.47 -5.50
CA ARG A 49 -0.82 6.65 -6.50
C ARG A 49 -2.10 5.94 -6.09
N LYS A 50 -3.21 6.63 -6.28
CA LYS A 50 -4.56 6.14 -6.00
C LYS A 50 -5.24 5.84 -7.32
N VAL A 51 -5.45 4.56 -7.62
CA VAL A 51 -6.10 4.12 -8.86
C VAL A 51 -7.39 3.43 -8.50
N TYR A 52 -8.48 3.78 -9.18
CA TYR A 52 -9.77 3.12 -9.01
C TYR A 52 -10.29 2.59 -10.33
N GLY A 53 -11.07 1.52 -10.29
CA GLY A 53 -11.68 0.88 -11.46
C GLY A 53 -12.26 -0.49 -11.11
N CYS A 54 -12.85 -1.16 -12.09
CA CYS A 54 -13.43 -2.49 -11.91
C CYS A 54 -12.34 -3.57 -11.95
N LEU A 55 -12.25 -4.41 -10.92
CA LEU A 55 -11.30 -5.53 -10.91
C LEU A 55 -11.80 -6.68 -11.78
N CYS A 56 -11.20 -6.85 -12.97
CA CYS A 56 -11.61 -7.88 -13.93
C CYS A 56 -10.90 -9.22 -13.74
N CYS A 57 -9.62 -9.20 -13.38
CA CYS A 57 -8.88 -10.42 -13.07
C CYS A 57 -7.72 -10.17 -12.12
N PHE A 58 -7.29 -11.26 -11.47
CA PHE A 58 -6.12 -11.30 -10.61
C PHE A 58 -5.40 -12.65 -10.74
N ASP A 59 -4.16 -12.74 -10.23
CA ASP A 59 -3.40 -13.99 -10.21
C ASP A 59 -2.87 -14.36 -8.81
N GLU A 60 -2.15 -15.48 -8.72
CA GLU A 60 -1.54 -15.97 -7.49
C GLU A 60 -0.46 -15.07 -6.89
N HIS A 61 0.14 -14.24 -7.73
CA HIS A 61 1.16 -13.28 -7.31
C HIS A 61 0.56 -11.95 -6.85
N GLY A 62 -0.76 -11.78 -6.97
CA GLY A 62 -1.47 -10.55 -6.66
C GLY A 62 -1.35 -9.48 -7.75
N ASN A 63 -0.99 -9.85 -8.98
CA ASN A 63 -1.16 -8.98 -10.14
C ASN A 63 -2.66 -8.74 -10.35
N LEU A 64 -3.04 -7.52 -10.72
CA LEU A 64 -4.43 -7.09 -10.88
C LEU A 64 -4.63 -6.47 -12.25
N VAL A 65 -5.79 -6.69 -12.86
CA VAL A 65 -6.22 -5.96 -14.05
C VAL A 65 -7.47 -5.18 -13.72
N LEU A 66 -7.38 -3.85 -13.87
CA LEU A 66 -8.49 -2.93 -13.68
C LEU A 66 -9.00 -2.45 -15.04
N GLU A 67 -10.30 -2.62 -15.30
CA GLU A 67 -11.00 -2.01 -16.43
C GLU A 67 -11.58 -0.66 -16.05
N GLY A 68 -11.63 0.27 -17.01
CA GLY A 68 -12.15 1.62 -16.78
C GLY A 68 -11.36 2.42 -15.75
N ALA A 69 -10.11 2.02 -15.51
CA ALA A 69 -9.25 2.54 -14.48
C ALA A 69 -9.03 4.04 -14.64
N ARG A 70 -8.98 4.74 -13.51
CA ARG A 70 -8.70 6.17 -13.41
C ARG A 70 -7.80 6.43 -12.23
N GLU A 71 -6.86 7.34 -12.40
CA GLU A 71 -5.98 7.79 -11.33
C GLU A 71 -6.55 9.04 -10.68
N ARG A 72 -6.71 9.00 -9.36
CA ARG A 72 -7.13 10.15 -8.57
C ARG A 72 -5.91 10.88 -8.01
N ILE A 73 -5.67 12.08 -8.51
CA ILE A 73 -4.64 12.98 -7.98
C ILE A 73 -5.31 13.93 -7.00
N ILE A 74 -4.77 14.02 -5.78
CA ILE A 74 -5.28 14.88 -4.71
C ILE A 74 -4.15 15.82 -4.27
N VAL A 75 -4.41 17.13 -4.27
CA VAL A 75 -3.47 18.16 -3.82
C VAL A 75 -4.22 19.17 -2.95
N GLY A 76 -4.02 19.09 -1.63
CA GLY A 76 -4.81 19.86 -0.67
C GLY A 76 -6.30 19.53 -0.80
N ASP A 77 -7.12 20.55 -1.04
CA ASP A 77 -8.58 20.42 -1.23
C ASP A 77 -8.99 20.22 -2.70
N LEU A 78 -8.03 20.06 -3.61
CA LEU A 78 -8.29 19.85 -5.04
C LEU A 78 -8.10 18.38 -5.40
N TYR A 79 -8.96 17.86 -6.28
CA TYR A 79 -8.79 16.54 -6.87
C TYR A 79 -9.05 16.54 -8.37
N CYS A 80 -8.46 15.58 -9.06
CA CYS A 80 -8.70 15.34 -10.48
C CYS A 80 -8.60 13.84 -10.77
N ASP A 81 -9.46 13.38 -11.66
CA ASP A 81 -9.62 11.99 -12.05
C ASP A 81 -9.13 11.80 -13.49
N VAL A 82 -7.94 11.23 -13.65
CA VAL A 82 -7.28 11.05 -14.95
C VAL A 82 -7.59 9.65 -15.49
N PRO A 83 -8.19 9.52 -16.68
CA PRO A 83 -8.52 8.20 -17.23
C PRO A 83 -7.26 7.45 -17.68
N LEU A 84 -7.13 6.20 -17.22
CA LEU A 84 -6.08 5.26 -17.63
C LEU A 84 -6.61 4.18 -18.59
N GLY A 85 -7.89 3.82 -18.49
CA GLY A 85 -8.51 2.78 -19.33
C GLY A 85 -8.26 1.38 -18.78
N LEU A 86 -7.55 0.53 -19.52
CA LEU A 86 -7.18 -0.80 -19.02
C LEU A 86 -5.82 -0.71 -18.32
N PHE A 87 -5.77 -1.06 -17.03
CA PHE A 87 -4.58 -0.87 -16.20
C PHE A 87 -4.13 -2.17 -15.54
N LEU A 88 -2.90 -2.59 -15.82
CA LEU A 88 -2.26 -3.77 -15.22
C LEU A 88 -1.38 -3.32 -14.04
N ILE A 89 -1.70 -3.82 -12.86
CA ILE A 89 -0.94 -3.59 -11.63
C ILE A 89 -0.14 -4.85 -11.31
N ARG A 90 1.15 -4.68 -11.03
CA ARG A 90 2.02 -5.77 -10.62
C ARG A 90 1.85 -6.05 -9.12
N GLY A 91 1.84 -7.31 -8.71
CA GLY A 91 1.51 -7.72 -7.33
C GLY A 91 2.50 -7.29 -6.26
N GLU A 92 3.68 -6.81 -6.65
CA GLU A 92 4.66 -6.19 -5.75
C GLU A 92 4.43 -4.69 -5.54
N THR A 93 3.67 -4.03 -6.43
CA THR A 93 3.47 -2.57 -6.39
C THR A 93 2.17 -2.17 -5.69
N SER A 94 1.27 -3.12 -5.41
CA SER A 94 0.03 -2.83 -4.69
C SER A 94 0.25 -2.93 -3.18
N VAL A 95 -0.22 -1.91 -2.45
CA VAL A 95 -0.12 -1.82 -0.99
C VAL A 95 -1.46 -2.17 -0.34
N LEU A 96 -2.54 -1.58 -0.85
CA LEU A 96 -3.88 -1.71 -0.26
C LEU A 96 -4.94 -1.77 -1.36
N ILE A 97 -5.97 -2.60 -1.14
CA ILE A 97 -7.14 -2.73 -2.02
C ILE A 97 -8.38 -2.59 -1.12
N GLY A 98 -9.35 -1.80 -1.56
CA GLY A 98 -10.66 -1.67 -0.90
C GLY A 98 -11.78 -1.60 -1.93
N GLU A 99 -12.95 -2.14 -1.59
CA GLU A 99 -14.16 -2.02 -2.40
C GLU A 99 -14.66 -0.57 -2.39
N LEU A 100 -14.88 0.00 -3.57
CA LEU A 100 -15.41 1.34 -3.77
C LEU A 100 -16.90 1.23 -4.10
N LYS A 101 -17.77 1.67 -3.18
CA LYS A 101 -19.23 1.65 -3.42
C LYS A 101 -19.66 2.88 -4.21
N LEU A 102 -20.23 2.64 -5.40
CA LEU A 102 -20.88 3.68 -6.20
C LEU A 102 -22.00 4.36 -5.40
N GLY A 103 -21.85 5.67 -5.12
CA GLY A 103 -22.88 6.51 -4.50
C GLY A 103 -22.61 6.94 -3.06
N GLU A 104 -21.59 6.39 -2.40
CA GLU A 104 -21.04 6.96 -1.17
C GLU A 104 -19.87 7.87 -1.57
N GLU A 105 -20.07 9.20 -1.53
CA GLU A 105 -18.99 10.16 -1.77
C GLU A 105 -17.90 9.97 -0.70
N GLU A 106 -16.86 9.21 -1.05
CA GLU A 106 -15.68 8.99 -0.20
C GLU A 106 -14.79 10.24 -0.06
N LEU A 107 -15.01 11.26 -0.89
CA LEU A 107 -14.29 12.51 -0.79
C LEU A 107 -15.02 13.45 0.18
N PRO A 108 -14.28 14.16 1.06
CA PRO A 108 -14.87 15.19 1.88
C PRO A 108 -15.64 16.22 1.04
N GLN A 109 -16.77 16.74 1.54
CA GLN A 109 -17.60 17.72 0.83
C GLN A 109 -16.86 19.01 0.40
N HIS A 110 -15.71 19.30 1.01
CA HIS A 110 -14.90 20.47 0.66
C HIS A 110 -13.98 20.25 -0.55
N MET A 111 -13.90 19.04 -1.10
CA MET A 111 -13.05 18.77 -2.24
C MET A 111 -13.60 19.33 -3.54
N LEU A 112 -12.72 19.95 -4.33
CA LEU A 112 -13.06 20.57 -5.60
C LEU A 112 -12.44 19.78 -6.77
N CYS A 113 -13.29 19.37 -7.71
CA CYS A 113 -12.85 18.78 -8.97
C CYS A 113 -12.26 19.87 -9.86
N VAL A 114 -11.01 19.67 -10.31
CA VAL A 114 -10.30 20.61 -11.17
C VAL A 114 -9.85 19.96 -12.47
N SER A 115 -9.42 20.78 -13.42
CA SER A 115 -8.86 20.29 -14.68
C SER A 115 -7.52 19.61 -14.49
N GLU A 116 -7.15 18.73 -15.43
CA GLU A 116 -5.84 18.06 -15.41
C GLU A 116 -4.66 19.04 -15.41
N GLU A 117 -4.81 20.22 -16.02
CA GLU A 117 -3.75 21.21 -16.07
C GLU A 117 -3.52 21.87 -14.71
N GLU A 118 -4.61 22.17 -14.00
CA GLU A 118 -4.56 22.81 -12.69
C GLU A 118 -3.99 21.85 -11.64
N ILE A 119 -4.42 20.59 -11.64
CA ILE A 119 -3.89 19.61 -10.68
C ILE A 119 -2.40 19.33 -10.91
N LYS A 120 -1.94 19.26 -12.17
CA LYS A 120 -0.52 19.06 -12.51
C LYS A 120 0.33 20.25 -12.05
N LYS A 121 -0.19 21.47 -12.19
CA LYS A 121 0.46 22.69 -11.65
C LYS A 121 0.53 22.63 -10.12
N ALA A 122 -0.56 22.31 -9.45
CA ALA A 122 -0.61 22.21 -7.99
C ALA A 122 0.34 21.13 -7.45
N GLN A 123 0.38 19.95 -8.08
CA GLN A 123 1.25 18.85 -7.72
C GLN A 123 2.74 19.20 -7.87
N LYS A 124 3.09 19.96 -8.91
CA LYS A 124 4.46 20.46 -9.09
C LYS A 124 4.87 21.38 -7.96
N VAL A 125 4.02 22.34 -7.60
CA VAL A 125 4.27 23.27 -6.48
C VAL A 125 4.42 22.53 -5.16
N GLU A 126 3.56 21.55 -4.88
CA GLU A 126 3.65 20.73 -3.66
C GLU A 126 4.95 19.92 -3.62
N LYS A 127 5.36 19.33 -4.75
CA LYS A 127 6.61 18.57 -4.86
C LYS A 127 7.84 19.45 -4.63
N GLU A 128 7.85 20.66 -5.18
CA GLU A 128 8.92 21.64 -4.95
C GLU A 128 9.00 22.07 -3.48
N ALA A 129 7.84 22.29 -2.84
CA ALA A 129 7.78 22.60 -1.41
C ALA A 129 8.26 21.44 -0.53
N LYS A 130 7.91 20.20 -0.86
CA LYS A 130 8.41 18.99 -0.18
C LYS A 130 9.93 18.85 -0.33
N TYR A 131 10.45 19.09 -1.53
CA TYR A 131 11.89 19.05 -1.79
C TYR A 131 12.65 20.05 -0.91
N LEU A 132 12.21 21.31 -0.86
CA LEU A 132 12.82 22.34 -0.02
C LEU A 132 12.78 21.97 1.47
N LYS A 133 11.63 21.47 1.96
CA LYS A 133 11.50 21.01 3.36
C LYS A 133 12.45 19.84 3.66
N SER A 134 12.55 18.88 2.77
CA SER A 134 13.46 17.74 2.92
C SER A 134 14.93 18.14 2.93
N GLY A 135 15.31 19.15 2.14
CA GLY A 135 16.66 19.71 2.13
C GLY A 135 17.03 20.31 3.48
N ILE A 136 16.12 21.10 4.07
CA ILE A 136 16.35 21.71 5.39
C ILE A 136 16.47 20.64 6.48
N VAL A 137 15.65 19.58 6.45
CA VAL A 137 15.71 18.47 7.43
C VAL A 137 17.03 17.70 7.32
N LYS A 138 17.50 17.44 6.09
CA LYS A 138 18.81 16.80 5.85
C LYS A 138 19.96 17.67 6.33
N GLU A 139 19.91 18.98 6.10
CA GLU A 139 20.94 19.90 6.62
C GLU A 139 20.91 20.03 8.16
N MET A 140 19.75 19.80 8.79
CA MET A 140 19.60 19.80 10.25
C MET A 140 20.05 18.48 10.93
N GLY A 141 20.55 17.50 10.17
CA GLY A 141 21.16 16.29 10.74
C GLY A 141 20.19 15.31 11.40
N PHE A 142 18.89 15.39 11.10
CA PHE A 142 17.93 14.35 11.48
C PHE A 142 18.12 13.14 10.57
N LEU A 143 18.56 12.04 11.18
CA LEU A 143 18.98 10.75 10.58
C LEU A 143 18.21 10.32 9.32
N ASP A 144 18.96 9.96 8.27
CA ASP A 144 18.53 8.96 7.28
C ASP A 144 18.57 7.59 8.01
N LEU A 145 17.41 7.07 8.44
CA LEU A 145 17.27 5.69 8.88
C LEU A 145 16.82 4.87 7.67
N ASP A 146 17.76 4.08 7.16
CA ASP A 146 17.61 3.15 6.01
C ASP A 146 16.47 2.14 6.18
#